data_AF-A0AAW2VWV0-F1
#
_entry.id   AF-A0AAW2VWV0-F1
#
_cell.length_a   1.000
_cell.length_b   1.000
_cell.length_c   1.000
_cell.angle_alpha   90.00
_cell.angle_beta   90.00
_cell.angle_gamma   90.00
#
_symmetry.space_group_name_H-M   'P 1'
#
loop_
_entity.id
_entity.type
_entity.pdbx_description
1 polymer ?
#
loop_
_entity_poly.entity_id
_entity_poly.type
_entity_poly.pdbx_seq_one_letter_code
_entity_poly.pdbx_strand_id
1 'polypeptide(L)' 'MNYNDWLRNLRIVLDFEDQTCVLDKLLPVTLPEGSTPEERVTFERWQEDNDKVRSVVLASMTNDI' A
#
# COMPACT_ATOMS: atom_id res chain seq x y z
N MET A 1 0.20 8.70 -20.09
CA MET A 1 -0.80 8.25 -19.08
C MET A 1 -1.26 9.49 -18.31
N ASN A 2 -2.57 9.73 -18.17
CA ASN A 2 -3.10 10.83 -17.33
C ASN A 2 -3.06 10.41 -15.85
N TYR A 3 -2.76 11.33 -14.94
CA TYR A 3 -2.77 11.08 -13.48
C TYR A 3 -4.07 10.43 -12.99
N ASN A 4 -5.23 10.91 -13.47
CA ASN A 4 -6.53 10.36 -13.05
C ASN A 4 -6.74 8.93 -13.55
N ASP A 5 -6.29 8.62 -14.77
CA ASP A 5 -6.38 7.28 -15.34
C ASP A 5 -5.41 6.33 -14.65
N TRP A 6 -4.20 6.80 -14.34
CA TRP A 6 -3.21 6.08 -13.55
C TRP A 6 -3.75 5.73 -12.16
N LEU A 7 -4.30 6.71 -11.44
CA LEU A 7 -4.83 6.50 -10.10
C LEU A 7 -6.03 5.54 -10.10
N ARG A 8 -6.89 5.61 -11.11
CA ARG A 8 -8.00 4.68 -11.30
C ARG A 8 -7.49 3.26 -11.54
N ASN A 9 -6.50 3.08 -12.41
CA ASN A 9 -5.91 1.77 -12.69
C ASN A 9 -5.20 1.20 -11.46
N LEU A 10 -4.48 2.05 -10.72
CA LEU A 10 -3.85 1.66 -9.46
C LEU A 10 -4.88 1.16 -8.46
N ARG A 11 -6.00 1.89 -8.26
CA ARG A 11 -7.08 1.44 -7.38
C ARG A 11 -7.65 0.08 -7.77
N ILE A 12 -7.82 -0.20 -9.06
CA ILE A 12 -8.31 -1.51 -9.54
C ILE A 12 -7.34 -2.64 -9.16
N VAL A 13 -6.04 -2.43 -9.37
CA VAL A 13 -5.01 -3.43 -9.02
C VAL A 13 -4.96 -3.66 -7.51
N LEU A 14 -5.02 -2.60 -6.71
CA LEU A 14 -4.97 -2.72 -5.25
C LEU A 14 -6.24 -3.33 -4.65
N ASP A 15 -7.40 -3.07 -5.26
CA ASP A 15 -8.66 -3.70 -4.86
C ASP A 15 -8.66 -5.20 -5.16
N PHE A 16 -8.07 -5.60 -6.29
CA PHE A 16 -7.88 -7.01 -6.63
C PHE A 16 -6.96 -7.74 -5.63
N GLU A 17 -5.97 -7.04 -5.06
CA GLU A 17 -5.03 -7.60 -4.08
C GLU A 17 -5.47 -7.45 -2.60
N ASP A 18 -6.64 -6.86 -2.33
CA ASP A 18 -7.13 -6.53 -0.97
C ASP A 18 -6.22 -5.55 -0.19
N GLN A 19 -5.59 -4.62 -0.92
CA GLN A 19 -4.59 -3.68 -0.39
C GLN A 19 -5.03 -2.23 -0.41
N THR A 20 -6.30 -1.94 -0.70
CA THR A 20 -6.81 -0.56 -0.76
C THR A 20 -6.64 0.21 0.55
N CYS A 21 -6.51 -0.50 1.67
CA CYS A 21 -6.28 0.08 2.99
C CYS A 21 -5.03 0.97 3.10
N VAL A 22 -4.02 0.77 2.23
CA VAL A 22 -2.81 1.59 2.19
C VAL A 22 -3.02 2.96 1.54
N LEU A 23 -4.09 3.14 0.76
CA LEU A 23 -4.42 4.42 0.13
C LEU A 23 -5.14 5.37 1.08
N ASP A 24 -5.93 4.83 2.01
CA ASP A 24 -6.83 5.61 2.87
C ASP A 24 -6.21 5.98 4.22
N LYS A 25 -5.17 5.26 4.67
CA LYS A 25 -4.57 5.44 5.99
C LYS A 25 -3.09 5.85 5.89
N LEU A 26 -2.76 7.03 6.40
CA LEU A 26 -1.39 7.41 6.73
C LEU A 26 -0.93 6.65 7.99
N LEU A 27 0.18 5.93 7.90
CA LEU A 27 0.63 5.06 8.99
C LEU A 27 1.30 5.83 10.14
N PRO A 28 1.13 5.37 11.41
CA PRO A 28 2.14 5.57 12.43
C PRO A 28 3.48 4.94 12.00
N VAL A 29 4.56 5.73 12.05
CA VAL A 29 5.92 5.35 11.64
C VAL A 29 6.47 4.16 12.46
N THR A 30 5.92 3.93 13.65
CA THR A 30 6.34 2.86 14.56
C THR A 30 5.15 2.30 15.34
N LEU A 31 5.22 1.00 15.65
CA LEU A 31 4.29 0.36 16.56
C LEU A 31 4.62 0.78 18.01
N PRO A 32 3.63 1.22 18.83
CA PRO A 32 3.87 1.59 20.22
C PRO A 32 4.47 0.46 21.05
N GLU A 33 5.32 0.82 22.01
CA GLU A 33 5.87 -0.14 22.95
C GLU A 33 4.75 -0.67 23.85
N GLY A 34 4.54 -1.99 23.85
CA GLY A 34 3.42 -2.65 24.53
C GLY A 34 2.27 -3.07 23.64
N SER A 35 2.34 -2.89 22.31
CA SER A 35 1.33 -3.43 21.39
C SER A 35 1.18 -4.94 21.51
N THR A 36 -0.08 -5.36 21.46
CA THR A 36 -0.52 -6.74 21.54
C THR A 36 -0.01 -7.56 20.35
N PRO A 37 0.05 -8.90 20.47
CA PRO A 37 0.43 -9.76 19.35
C PRO A 37 -0.44 -9.57 18.10
N GLU A 38 -1.75 -9.30 18.28
CA GLU A 38 -2.69 -9.11 17.18
C GLU A 38 -2.47 -7.78 16.44
N GLU A 39 -2.17 -6.71 17.19
CA GLU A 39 -1.76 -5.43 16.62
C GLU A 39 -0.43 -5.53 15.86
N ARG A 40 0.52 -6.34 16.37
CA ARG A 40 1.80 -6.61 15.68
C ARG A 40 1.59 -7.32 14.34
N VAL A 41 0.79 -8.38 14.32
CA VAL A 41 0.48 -9.14 13.09
C VAL A 41 -0.24 -8.25 12.07
N THR A 42 -1.18 -7.43 12.54
CA THR A 42 -1.90 -6.47 11.66
C THR A 42 -0.94 -5.43 11.09
N PHE A 43 0.00 -4.93 11.90
CA PHE A 43 1.01 -3.97 11.47
C PHE A 43 2.00 -4.55 10.46
N GLU A 44 2.50 -5.77 10.70
CA GLU A 44 3.37 -6.49 9.79
C GLU A 44 2.71 -6.71 8.43
N ARG A 45 1.46 -7.20 8.43
CA ARG A 45 0.69 -7.42 7.20
C ARG A 45 0.47 -6.11 6.43
N TRP A 46 0.14 -5.02 7.12
CA TRP A 46 0.01 -3.71 6.49
C TRP A 46 1.35 -3.25 5.88
N GLN A 47 2.47 -3.46 6.57
CA GLN A 47 3.79 -3.08 6.06
C GLN A 47 4.15 -3.84 4.79
N GLU A 48 3.87 -5.14 4.74
CA GLU A 48 4.04 -5.96 3.54
C GLU A 48 3.18 -5.46 2.38
N ASP A 49 1.91 -5.13 2.64
CA ASP A 49 1.00 -4.61 1.62
C ASP A 49 1.46 -3.24 1.12
N ASN A 50 1.91 -2.36 2.01
CA ASN A 50 2.46 -1.05 1.65
C ASN A 50 3.72 -1.16 0.78
N ASP A 51 4.62 -2.11 1.07
CA ASP A 51 5.80 -2.34 0.25
C ASP A 51 5.45 -2.82 -1.15
N LYS A 52 4.48 -3.74 -1.27
CA LYS A 52 3.96 -4.18 -2.58
C LYS A 52 3.35 -3.02 -3.36
N VAL A 53 2.49 -2.21 -2.72
CA VAL A 53 1.89 -1.05 -3.39
C VAL A 53 2.93 -0.05 -3.85
N ARG A 54 3.95 0.21 -3.02
CA ARG A 54 5.07 1.09 -3.40
C ARG A 54 5.81 0.56 -4.62
N SER A 55 6.06 -0.75 -4.68
CA SER A 55 6.65 -1.39 -5.86
C SER A 55 5.77 -1.25 -7.10
N VAL A 56 4.45 -1.47 -6.98
CA VAL A 56 3.49 -1.30 -8.09
C VAL A 56 3.45 0.14 -8.58
N VAL A 57 3.39 1.11 -7.67
CA VAL A 57 3.43 2.54 -7.97
C VAL A 57 4.71 2.90 -8.72
N LEU A 58 5.88 2.52 -8.20
CA LEU A 58 7.16 2.81 -8.85
C LEU A 58 7.26 2.15 -10.22
N ALA A 59 6.91 0.86 -10.35
CA ALA A 59 6.93 0.14 -11.62
C ALA A 59 5.98 0.78 -12.65
N SER A 60 4.80 1.24 -12.22
CA SER A 60 3.81 1.90 -13.10
C SER A 60 4.16 3.33 -13.50
N MET A 61 5.05 3.99 -12.74
CA MET A 61 5.55 5.35 -13.02
C MET A 61 6.87 5.34 -13.80
N THR A 62 7.60 4.21 -13.81
CA THR A 62 8.83 4.07 -14.60
C THR A 62 8.42 3.89 -16.06
N ASN A 63 8.46 4.99 -16.81
CA ASN A 63 8.07 5.04 -18.21
C ASN A 63 9.23 4.56 -19.13
N ASP A 64 9.93 3.48 -18.75
CA ASP A 64 10.98 2.86 -19.55
C ASP A 64 10.35 1.85 -20.52
N ILE A 65 9.70 2.38 -21.57
CA ILE A 65 9.48 1.71 -22.86
C ILE A 65 9.88 2.68 -23.97
#